data_AF-A0A4Q3L264-F1
#
_entry.id   AF-A0A4Q3L264-F1
#
_cell.length_a   1.000
_cell.length_b   1.000
_cell.length_c   1.000
_cell.angle_alpha   90.00
_cell.angle_beta   90.00
_cell.angle_gamma   90.00
#
_symmetry.space_group_name_H-M   'P 1'
#
loop_
_entity.id
_entity.type
_entity.pdbx_description
1 polymer ?
#
loop_
_entity_poly.entity_id
_entity_poly.type
_entity_poly.pdbx_seq_one_letter_code
_entity_poly.pdbx_strand_id
1 'polypeptide(L)'
;PYLLQHLHNPVDWYPWGPEALDRARTLDRPILLSIGYAACHWCHVMERESFVDPAIAATMNAHYVCIKVDREERPDLDTVYMAATQAMNQGRGGWPMTVFLTPDQAPFFAGTYFPPHDDRGMPGFDRVLQHLAALWQQERSKVVEQAQQMTTLLRSVEHHAGSPAATGSPTIDTADAFGAATAQAIERWSKQFDPVYGGFGPAPKFPPATTLRFMMAHAHTQDDATTQQMVLQTLDGMAQGGMYDCIGGAAL
;
A
#
# COMPACT_ATOMS: atom_id res chain seq x y z
N PRO A 1 -2.04 -16.96 13.64
CA PRO A 1 -2.84 -16.40 12.52
C PRO A 1 -3.11 -14.90 12.76
N TYR A 2 -2.83 -14.05 11.77
CA TYR A 2 -2.88 -12.58 11.91
C TYR A 2 -4.25 -12.08 12.39
N LEU A 3 -5.34 -12.62 11.83
CA LEU A 3 -6.71 -12.21 12.20
C LEU A 3 -7.05 -12.53 13.67
N LEU A 4 -6.52 -13.63 14.22
CA LEU A 4 -6.77 -14.00 15.63
C LEU A 4 -6.10 -13.04 16.62
N GLN A 5 -5.03 -12.35 16.22
CA GLN A 5 -4.38 -11.35 17.08
C GLN A 5 -5.30 -10.17 17.37
N HIS A 6 -6.25 -9.89 16.48
CA HIS A 6 -7.18 -8.77 16.58
C HIS A 6 -8.52 -9.13 17.26
N LEU A 7 -8.72 -10.38 17.68
CA LEU A 7 -9.99 -10.88 18.22
C LEU A 7 -10.44 -10.15 19.49
N HIS A 8 -9.49 -9.67 20.29
CA HIS A 8 -9.75 -8.99 21.56
C HIS A 8 -9.78 -7.46 21.43
N ASN A 9 -9.65 -6.94 20.21
CA ASN A 9 -9.73 -5.51 19.99
C ASN A 9 -11.18 -5.04 20.18
N PRO A 10 -11.41 -3.82 20.73
CA PRO A 10 -12.74 -3.25 20.89
C PRO A 10 -13.45 -2.93 19.56
N VAL A 11 -12.72 -2.95 18.44
CA VAL A 11 -13.27 -2.79 17.09
C VAL A 11 -14.06 -4.05 16.69
N ASP A 12 -15.26 -3.87 16.14
CA ASP A 12 -16.12 -4.93 15.60
C ASP A 12 -15.58 -5.40 14.23
N TRP A 13 -14.47 -6.15 14.27
CA TRP A 13 -13.81 -6.67 13.08
C TRP A 13 -14.58 -7.83 12.46
N TYR A 14 -14.88 -7.71 11.17
CA TYR A 14 -15.34 -8.81 10.34
C TYR A 14 -14.19 -9.32 9.45
N PRO A 15 -14.17 -10.62 9.13
CA PRO A 15 -13.40 -11.10 8.00
C PRO A 15 -14.03 -10.59 6.69
N TRP A 16 -13.25 -10.54 5.61
CA TRP A 16 -13.81 -10.26 4.30
C TRP A 16 -14.75 -11.39 3.86
N GLY A 17 -16.02 -11.07 3.63
CA GLY A 17 -17.00 -12.03 3.15
C GLY A 17 -18.41 -11.44 2.99
N PRO A 18 -19.37 -12.24 2.51
CA PRO A 18 -20.73 -11.79 2.26
C PRO A 18 -21.39 -11.11 3.46
N GLU A 19 -21.17 -11.64 4.68
CA GLU A 19 -21.73 -11.07 5.91
C GLU A 19 -21.36 -9.60 6.11
N ALA A 20 -20.07 -9.27 6.05
CA ALA A 20 -19.58 -7.90 6.23
C ALA A 20 -20.05 -6.99 5.09
N LEU A 21 -20.00 -7.48 3.85
CA LEU A 21 -20.36 -6.72 2.66
C LEU A 21 -21.86 -6.42 2.62
N ASP A 22 -22.70 -7.38 2.98
CA ASP A 22 -24.16 -7.20 3.06
C ASP A 22 -24.55 -6.32 4.25
N ARG A 23 -23.83 -6.42 5.36
CA ARG A 23 -23.98 -5.52 6.51
C ARG A 23 -23.68 -4.08 6.11
N ALA A 24 -22.61 -3.82 5.36
CA ALA A 24 -22.28 -2.49 4.87
C ALA A 24 -23.39 -1.90 3.99
N ARG A 25 -23.98 -2.73 3.11
CA ARG A 25 -25.12 -2.33 2.27
C ARG A 25 -26.39 -2.08 3.07
N THR A 26 -26.70 -2.95 4.02
CA THR A 26 -27.94 -2.87 4.82
C THR A 26 -27.90 -1.69 5.79
N LEU A 27 -26.75 -1.46 6.44
CA LEU A 27 -26.56 -0.32 7.33
C LEU A 27 -26.27 0.98 6.57
N ASP A 28 -26.03 0.89 5.27
CA ASP A 28 -25.68 2.02 4.42
C ASP A 28 -24.45 2.79 4.92
N ARG A 29 -23.44 2.03 5.35
CA ARG A 29 -22.21 2.52 5.97
C ARG A 29 -21.00 2.21 5.10
N PRO A 30 -20.02 3.12 5.03
CA PRO A 30 -18.76 2.84 4.37
C PRO A 30 -18.03 1.67 5.06
N ILE A 31 -17.20 0.98 4.30
CA ILE A 31 -16.33 -0.08 4.78
C ILE A 31 -14.99 0.55 5.14
N LEU A 32 -14.47 0.21 6.32
CA LEU A 32 -13.08 0.45 6.68
C LEU A 32 -12.33 -0.87 6.53
N LEU A 33 -11.56 -0.99 5.45
CA LEU A 33 -10.77 -2.17 5.14
C LEU A 33 -9.34 -1.97 5.63
N SER A 34 -8.89 -2.86 6.54
CA SER A 34 -7.51 -2.88 7.03
C SER A 34 -6.81 -4.18 6.62
N ILE A 35 -5.90 -4.08 5.65
CA ILE A 35 -5.09 -5.20 5.16
C ILE A 35 -3.71 -5.15 5.82
N GLY A 36 -3.25 -6.28 6.35
CA GLY A 36 -1.92 -6.44 6.90
C GLY A 36 -1.46 -7.90 6.85
N TYR A 37 -0.36 -8.22 7.53
CA TYR A 37 0.19 -9.56 7.63
C TYR A 37 1.01 -9.69 8.92
N ALA A 38 1.30 -10.92 9.37
CA ALA A 38 1.85 -11.17 10.69
C ALA A 38 3.24 -10.53 10.96
N ALA A 39 4.10 -10.44 9.94
CA ALA A 39 5.44 -9.86 10.07
C ALA A 39 5.49 -8.33 9.87
N CYS A 40 4.34 -7.67 9.70
CA CYS A 40 4.26 -6.24 9.45
C CYS A 40 4.43 -5.41 10.73
N HIS A 41 5.60 -4.77 10.89
CA HIS A 41 5.87 -3.92 12.06
C HIS A 41 4.83 -2.83 12.28
N TRP A 42 4.55 -2.02 11.24
CA TRP A 42 3.61 -0.89 11.35
C TRP A 42 2.16 -1.34 11.56
N CYS A 43 1.81 -2.56 11.19
CA CYS A 43 0.49 -3.11 11.47
C CYS A 43 0.30 -3.35 12.97
N HIS A 44 1.34 -3.85 13.66
CA HIS A 44 1.36 -4.02 15.11
C HIS A 44 1.43 -2.68 15.85
N VAL A 45 2.13 -1.69 15.30
CA VAL A 45 2.12 -0.32 15.84
C VAL A 45 0.72 0.28 15.77
N MET A 46 0.10 0.29 14.59
CA MET A 46 -1.25 0.83 14.42
C MET A 46 -2.31 0.08 15.25
N GLU A 47 -2.16 -1.24 15.40
CA GLU A 47 -3.02 -1.99 16.31
C GLU A 47 -2.93 -1.47 17.75
N ARG A 48 -1.72 -1.44 18.31
CA ARG A 48 -1.48 -1.08 19.71
C ARG A 48 -1.78 0.37 20.03
N GLU A 49 -1.67 1.26 19.05
CA GLU A 49 -1.92 2.68 19.24
C GLU A 49 -3.38 3.07 18.95
N SER A 50 -4.00 2.43 17.95
CA SER A 50 -5.31 2.87 17.44
C SER A 50 -6.41 1.84 17.58
N PHE A 51 -6.19 0.57 17.23
CA PHE A 51 -7.29 -0.42 17.22
C PHE A 51 -7.65 -0.94 18.62
N VAL A 52 -6.76 -0.83 19.59
CA VAL A 52 -7.03 -1.15 21.00
C VAL A 52 -7.63 0.02 21.79
N ASP A 53 -7.57 1.25 21.25
CA ASP A 53 -8.12 2.44 21.91
C ASP A 53 -9.66 2.42 21.89
N PRO A 54 -10.35 2.46 23.04
CA PRO A 54 -11.81 2.37 23.08
C PRO A 54 -12.54 3.54 22.40
N ALA A 55 -11.96 4.74 22.38
CA ALA A 55 -12.61 5.92 21.79
C ALA A 55 -12.50 5.88 20.25
N ILE A 56 -11.33 5.49 19.72
CA ILE A 56 -11.13 5.25 18.30
C ILE A 56 -12.03 4.09 17.84
N ALA A 57 -12.04 2.97 18.58
CA ALA A 57 -12.87 1.83 18.25
C ALA A 57 -14.38 2.15 18.30
N ALA A 58 -14.84 2.94 19.26
CA ALA A 58 -16.22 3.40 19.31
C ALA A 58 -16.59 4.21 18.06
N THR A 59 -15.69 5.10 17.60
CA THR A 59 -15.87 5.88 16.36
C THR A 59 -15.92 4.97 15.14
N MET A 60 -15.01 3.99 15.07
CA MET A 60 -14.98 2.99 14.00
C MET A 60 -16.31 2.21 13.93
N ASN A 61 -16.74 1.65 15.05
CA ASN A 61 -17.96 0.83 15.14
C ASN A 61 -19.25 1.63 14.88
N ALA A 62 -19.25 2.92 15.24
CA ALA A 62 -20.40 3.80 15.03
C ALA A 62 -20.61 4.15 13.55
N HIS A 63 -19.54 4.29 12.77
CA HIS A 63 -19.60 4.88 11.43
C HIS A 63 -19.25 3.92 10.30
N TYR A 64 -18.55 2.82 10.58
CA TYR A 64 -18.01 1.94 9.55
C TYR A 64 -18.41 0.48 9.79
N VAL A 65 -18.38 -0.31 8.71
CA VAL A 65 -18.21 -1.76 8.82
C VAL A 65 -16.72 -2.05 8.70
N CYS A 66 -16.12 -2.50 9.79
CA CYS A 66 -14.68 -2.69 9.89
C CYS A 66 -14.31 -4.10 9.42
N ILE A 67 -13.48 -4.21 8.38
CA ILE A 67 -13.05 -5.48 7.81
C ILE A 67 -11.54 -5.62 7.94
N LYS A 68 -11.10 -6.73 8.54
CA LYS A 68 -9.69 -7.09 8.65
C LYS A 68 -9.36 -8.16 7.62
N VAL A 69 -8.26 -7.98 6.90
CA VAL A 69 -7.77 -8.95 5.92
C VAL A 69 -6.31 -9.28 6.19
N ASP A 70 -6.00 -10.57 6.16
CA ASP A 70 -4.63 -11.06 6.05
C ASP A 70 -4.25 -11.15 4.57
N ARG A 71 -3.20 -10.41 4.19
CA ARG A 71 -2.63 -10.42 2.84
C ARG A 71 -2.19 -11.82 2.41
N GLU A 72 -1.66 -12.61 3.34
CA GLU A 72 -1.17 -13.96 3.01
C GLU A 72 -2.31 -14.90 2.62
N GLU A 73 -3.49 -14.69 3.21
CA GLU A 73 -4.71 -15.45 2.89
C GLU A 73 -5.44 -14.88 1.66
N ARG A 74 -5.39 -13.57 1.44
CA ARG A 74 -6.09 -12.85 0.35
C ARG A 74 -5.18 -11.90 -0.43
N PRO A 75 -4.18 -12.42 -1.15
CA PRO A 75 -3.27 -11.61 -1.97
C PRO A 75 -4.01 -10.93 -3.15
N ASP A 76 -5.15 -11.46 -3.55
CA ASP A 76 -6.04 -10.88 -4.55
C ASP A 76 -6.59 -9.51 -4.11
N LEU A 77 -7.11 -9.42 -2.88
CA LEU A 77 -7.60 -8.15 -2.32
C LEU A 77 -6.47 -7.17 -2.09
N ASP A 78 -5.33 -7.67 -1.58
CA ASP A 78 -4.13 -6.85 -1.37
C ASP A 78 -3.68 -6.17 -2.67
N THR A 79 -3.62 -6.92 -3.78
CA THR A 79 -3.19 -6.39 -5.07
C THR A 79 -4.10 -5.27 -5.56
N VAL A 80 -5.42 -5.50 -5.54
CA VAL A 80 -6.42 -4.52 -6.02
C VAL A 80 -6.37 -3.24 -5.18
N TYR A 81 -6.37 -3.37 -3.86
CA TYR A 81 -6.42 -2.21 -2.97
C TYR A 81 -5.07 -1.52 -2.79
N MET A 82 -3.95 -2.21 -3.04
CA MET A 82 -2.63 -1.58 -3.13
C MET A 82 -2.55 -0.68 -4.36
N ALA A 83 -3.06 -1.12 -5.52
CA ALA A 83 -3.13 -0.29 -6.71
C ALA A 83 -3.98 0.97 -6.47
N ALA A 84 -5.12 0.83 -5.79
CA ALA A 84 -5.95 1.97 -5.36
C ALA A 84 -5.18 2.93 -4.45
N THR A 85 -4.47 2.38 -3.45
CA THR A 85 -3.67 3.16 -2.49
C THR A 85 -2.58 3.94 -3.20
N GLN A 86 -1.83 3.30 -4.10
CA GLN A 86 -0.78 3.95 -4.89
C GLN A 86 -1.35 5.03 -5.81
N ALA A 87 -2.49 4.78 -6.46
CA ALA A 87 -3.14 5.76 -7.31
C ALA A 87 -3.56 7.03 -6.53
N MET A 88 -4.05 6.86 -5.30
CA MET A 88 -4.44 7.98 -4.43
C MET A 88 -3.25 8.72 -3.81
N ASN A 89 -2.16 8.01 -3.54
CA ASN A 89 -1.02 8.52 -2.75
C ASN A 89 0.23 8.75 -3.60
N GLN A 90 0.06 9.18 -4.86
CA GLN A 90 1.16 9.56 -5.77
C GLN A 90 2.23 8.46 -5.91
N GLY A 91 1.77 7.21 -6.08
CA GLY A 91 2.61 6.03 -6.22
C GLY A 91 3.08 5.42 -4.90
N ARG A 92 2.78 6.05 -3.75
CA ARG A 92 3.13 5.50 -2.43
C ARG A 92 2.09 4.48 -1.96
N GLY A 93 2.57 3.38 -1.41
CA GLY A 93 1.74 2.33 -0.82
C GLY A 93 2.54 1.55 0.22
N GLY A 94 1.86 0.72 0.99
CA GLY A 94 2.49 -0.07 2.03
C GLY A 94 1.47 -0.60 3.04
N TRP A 95 1.98 -1.28 4.06
CA TRP A 95 1.17 -1.86 5.13
C TRP A 95 1.48 -1.17 6.48
N PRO A 96 0.49 -1.01 7.38
CA PRO A 96 -0.90 -1.42 7.25
C PRO A 96 -1.57 -0.63 6.14
N MET A 97 -2.41 -1.29 5.35
CA MET A 97 -3.14 -0.65 4.28
C MET A 97 -4.56 -0.37 4.76
N THR A 98 -4.89 0.91 4.91
CA THR A 98 -6.17 1.38 5.46
C THR A 98 -6.97 2.04 4.34
N VAL A 99 -8.01 1.38 3.87
CA VAL A 99 -8.80 1.80 2.71
C VAL A 99 -10.26 1.97 3.11
N PHE A 100 -10.85 3.09 2.69
CA PHE A 100 -12.24 3.40 2.91
C PHE A 100 -13.01 3.17 1.60
N LEU A 101 -14.00 2.29 1.67
CA LEU A 101 -14.79 1.86 0.52
C LEU A 101 -16.26 2.27 0.70
N THR A 102 -16.94 2.50 -0.41
CA THR A 102 -18.40 2.52 -0.41
C THR A 102 -18.96 1.12 -0.09
N PRO A 103 -20.26 0.98 0.25
CA PRO A 103 -20.90 -0.34 0.39
C PRO A 103 -20.77 -1.23 -0.86
N ASP A 104 -20.55 -0.62 -2.03
CA ASP A 104 -20.30 -1.30 -3.31
C ASP A 104 -18.82 -1.61 -3.56
N GLN A 105 -17.99 -1.53 -2.50
CA GLN A 105 -16.56 -1.89 -2.49
C GLN A 105 -15.67 -0.94 -3.31
N ALA A 106 -16.20 0.20 -3.77
CA ALA A 106 -15.43 1.18 -4.53
C ALA A 106 -14.58 2.04 -3.58
N PRO A 107 -13.25 2.12 -3.77
CA PRO A 107 -12.38 2.89 -2.89
C PRO A 107 -12.53 4.38 -3.14
N PHE A 108 -12.71 5.17 -2.07
CA PHE A 108 -12.77 6.63 -2.16
C PHE A 108 -11.65 7.33 -1.37
N PHE A 109 -11.05 6.66 -0.39
CA PHE A 109 -9.89 7.17 0.34
C PHE A 109 -8.98 6.02 0.75
N ALA A 110 -7.67 6.24 0.77
CA ALA A 110 -6.69 5.24 1.14
C ALA A 110 -5.47 5.88 1.80
N GLY A 111 -4.95 5.23 2.83
CA GLY A 111 -3.69 5.56 3.45
C GLY A 111 -2.99 4.33 3.96
N THR A 112 -1.79 4.52 4.51
CA THR A 112 -1.05 3.43 5.13
C THR A 112 -1.22 3.48 6.65
N TYR A 113 -0.19 3.92 7.35
CA TYR A 113 -0.20 4.16 8.78
C TYR A 113 -0.83 5.52 9.09
N PHE A 114 -1.69 5.56 10.11
CA PHE A 114 -2.17 6.79 10.73
C PHE A 114 -1.86 6.76 12.23
N PRO A 115 -1.20 7.80 12.79
CA PRO A 115 -1.05 7.91 14.24
C PRO A 115 -2.43 8.07 14.92
N PRO A 116 -2.61 7.71 16.20
CA PRO A 116 -3.92 7.80 16.85
C PRO A 116 -4.46 9.23 16.91
N HIS A 117 -3.56 10.21 17.07
CA HIS A 117 -3.83 11.66 17.08
C HIS A 117 -2.88 12.39 16.13
N ASP A 118 -3.18 13.65 15.82
CA ASP A 118 -2.34 14.51 14.97
C ASP A 118 -0.88 14.50 15.47
N ASP A 119 0.05 14.03 14.63
CA ASP A 119 1.47 13.96 14.95
C ASP A 119 2.33 14.40 13.76
N ARG A 120 3.31 15.29 14.01
CA ARG A 120 4.32 15.75 13.03
C ARG A 120 3.76 16.10 11.64
N GLY A 121 2.59 16.75 11.60
CA GLY A 121 1.95 17.18 10.35
C GLY A 121 1.18 16.07 9.63
N MET A 122 1.07 14.87 10.20
CA MET A 122 0.16 13.82 9.77
C MET A 122 -1.14 13.93 10.56
N PRO A 123 -2.32 13.85 9.90
CA PRO A 123 -3.59 13.82 10.59
C PRO A 123 -3.73 12.52 11.40
N GLY A 124 -4.28 12.64 12.59
CA GLY A 124 -4.64 11.55 13.46
C GLY A 124 -5.74 10.68 12.88
N PHE A 125 -5.73 9.41 13.24
CA PHE A 125 -6.70 8.45 12.79
C PHE A 125 -8.11 8.81 13.28
N ASP A 126 -8.23 9.31 14.52
CA ASP A 126 -9.46 9.88 15.07
C ASP A 126 -10.09 10.95 14.16
N ARG A 127 -9.28 11.89 13.69
CA ARG A 127 -9.68 12.99 12.82
C ARG A 127 -10.03 12.50 11.43
N VAL A 128 -9.24 11.58 10.87
CA VAL A 128 -9.52 10.95 9.56
C VAL A 128 -10.87 10.24 9.60
N LEU A 129 -11.13 9.42 10.63
CA LEU A 129 -12.40 8.72 10.82
C LEU A 129 -13.57 9.70 10.91
N GLN A 130 -13.50 10.72 11.76
CA GLN A 130 -14.60 11.67 11.91
C GLN A 130 -14.86 12.45 10.62
N HIS A 131 -13.80 12.88 9.93
CA HIS A 131 -13.92 13.65 8.70
C HIS A 131 -14.56 12.83 7.58
N LEU A 132 -14.12 11.59 7.35
CA LEU A 132 -14.68 10.74 6.30
C LEU A 132 -16.10 10.29 6.62
N ALA A 133 -16.42 10.05 7.90
CA ALA A 133 -17.80 9.77 8.33
C ALA A 133 -18.73 10.96 8.07
N ALA A 134 -18.29 12.18 8.38
CA ALA A 134 -19.04 13.39 8.08
C ALA A 134 -19.23 13.58 6.57
N LEU A 135 -18.18 13.37 5.77
CA LEU A 135 -18.22 13.47 4.32
C LEU A 135 -19.22 12.47 3.72
N TRP A 136 -19.26 11.23 4.22
CA TRP A 136 -20.23 10.23 3.79
C TRP A 136 -21.68 10.66 4.07
N GLN A 137 -21.94 11.25 5.23
CA GLN A 137 -23.29 11.68 5.64
C GLN A 137 -23.76 12.96 4.94
N GLN A 138 -22.85 13.91 4.74
CA GLN A 138 -23.18 15.26 4.26
C GLN A 138 -23.00 15.43 2.75
N GLU A 139 -22.02 14.75 2.16
CA GLU A 139 -21.58 14.96 0.78
C GLU A 139 -21.47 13.65 0.01
N ARG A 140 -22.39 12.70 0.29
CA ARG A 140 -22.38 11.35 -0.29
C ARG A 140 -22.18 11.30 -1.79
N SER A 141 -22.86 12.16 -2.54
CA SER A 141 -22.77 12.18 -4.00
C SER A 141 -21.33 12.40 -4.49
N LYS A 142 -20.59 13.29 -3.83
CA LYS A 142 -19.17 13.54 -4.14
C LYS A 142 -18.30 12.33 -3.80
N VAL A 143 -18.56 11.67 -2.67
CA VAL A 143 -17.83 10.45 -2.29
C VAL A 143 -18.04 9.34 -3.34
N VAL A 144 -19.28 9.12 -3.76
CA VAL A 144 -19.62 8.12 -4.77
C VAL A 144 -19.00 8.45 -6.12
N GLU A 145 -19.04 9.73 -6.54
CA GLU A 145 -18.41 10.18 -7.78
C GLU A 145 -16.90 9.93 -7.76
N GLN A 146 -16.21 10.30 -6.68
CA GLN A 146 -14.78 10.06 -6.50
C GLN A 146 -14.46 8.56 -6.53
N ALA A 147 -15.28 7.73 -5.88
CA ALA A 147 -15.11 6.28 -5.87
C ALA A 147 -15.24 5.67 -7.28
N GLN A 148 -16.19 6.17 -8.07
CA GLN A 148 -16.42 5.73 -9.46
C GLN A 148 -15.28 6.15 -10.38
N GLN A 149 -14.78 7.38 -10.24
CA GLN A 149 -13.60 7.85 -10.98
C GLN A 149 -12.39 6.96 -10.68
N MET A 150 -12.14 6.66 -9.41
CA MET A 150 -11.06 5.75 -9.02
C MET A 150 -11.22 4.35 -9.59
N THR A 151 -12.43 3.78 -9.49
CA THR A 151 -12.72 2.45 -10.05
C THR A 151 -12.46 2.41 -11.56
N THR A 152 -12.77 3.49 -12.27
CA THR A 152 -12.52 3.61 -13.71
C THR A 152 -11.02 3.67 -14.02
N LEU A 153 -10.25 4.42 -13.23
CA LEU A 153 -8.79 4.48 -13.35
C LEU A 153 -8.14 3.11 -13.09
N LEU A 154 -8.58 2.37 -12.08
CA LEU A 154 -8.03 1.06 -11.77
C LEU A 154 -8.30 0.05 -12.90
N ARG A 155 -9.52 0.03 -13.44
CA ARG A 155 -9.86 -0.80 -14.60
C ARG A 155 -9.05 -0.45 -15.83
N SER A 156 -8.74 0.83 -16.06
CA SER A 156 -7.93 1.22 -17.21
C SER A 156 -6.48 0.75 -17.05
N VAL A 157 -5.91 0.84 -15.84
CA VAL A 157 -4.58 0.30 -15.54
C VAL A 157 -4.55 -1.22 -15.69
N GLU A 158 -5.56 -1.94 -15.19
CA GLU A 158 -5.70 -3.40 -15.40
C GLU A 158 -5.82 -3.77 -16.87
N HIS A 159 -6.57 -3.02 -17.68
CA HIS A 159 -6.67 -3.27 -19.12
C HIS A 159 -5.34 -3.01 -19.87
N HIS A 160 -4.49 -2.10 -19.38
CA HIS A 160 -3.17 -1.86 -19.96
C HIS A 160 -2.13 -2.88 -19.48
N ALA A 161 -2.22 -3.35 -18.23
CA ALA A 161 -1.36 -4.38 -17.66
C ALA A 161 -1.76 -5.81 -18.08
N GLY A 162 -3.03 -6.01 -18.42
CA GLY A 162 -3.66 -7.28 -18.78
C GLY A 162 -4.01 -7.42 -20.26
N SER A 163 -3.48 -6.56 -21.14
CA SER A 163 -3.56 -6.82 -22.58
C SER A 163 -2.78 -8.12 -22.85
N PRO A 164 -3.44 -9.23 -23.25
CA PRO A 164 -2.70 -10.32 -23.88
C PRO A 164 -2.02 -9.66 -25.07
N ALA A 165 -0.73 -9.94 -25.28
CA ALA A 165 -0.03 -9.57 -26.50
C ALA A 165 -1.01 -9.72 -27.67
N ALA A 166 -1.47 -8.58 -28.21
CA ALA A 166 -2.44 -8.59 -29.28
C ALA A 166 -1.81 -9.42 -30.38
N THR A 167 -2.40 -10.58 -30.67
CA THR A 167 -2.05 -11.42 -31.80
C THR A 167 -2.35 -10.59 -33.04
N GLY A 168 -1.37 -9.79 -33.44
CA GLY A 168 -1.50 -8.71 -34.41
C GLY A 168 -0.58 -7.53 -34.11
N SER A 169 0.70 -7.76 -33.83
CA SER A 169 1.70 -6.69 -33.84
C SER A 169 1.94 -6.24 -35.29
N PRO A 170 1.85 -4.93 -35.62
CA PRO A 170 2.79 -4.39 -36.59
C PRO A 170 4.18 -4.58 -36.00
N THR A 171 5.12 -5.07 -36.81
CA THR A 171 6.51 -5.33 -36.44
C THR A 171 7.18 -4.05 -35.90
N ILE A 172 7.04 -3.80 -34.60
CA ILE A 172 7.93 -2.95 -33.83
C ILE A 172 9.01 -3.91 -33.35
N ASP A 173 10.27 -3.57 -33.62
CA ASP A 173 11.41 -4.37 -33.17
C ASP A 173 11.39 -4.42 -31.64
N THR A 174 10.90 -5.54 -31.09
CA THR A 174 10.60 -5.68 -29.65
C THR A 174 11.83 -5.50 -28.76
N ALA A 175 13.03 -5.70 -29.32
CA ALA A 175 14.30 -5.48 -28.64
C ALA A 175 14.56 -3.99 -28.39
N ASP A 176 14.28 -3.12 -29.37
CA ASP A 176 14.50 -1.68 -29.27
C ASP A 176 13.54 -1.02 -28.28
N ALA A 177 12.27 -1.45 -28.28
CA ALA A 177 11.27 -0.98 -27.32
C ALA A 177 11.62 -1.39 -25.88
N PHE A 178 12.09 -2.62 -25.68
CA PHE A 178 12.53 -3.10 -24.37
C PHE A 178 13.79 -2.38 -23.87
N GLY A 179 14.76 -2.15 -24.76
CA GLY A 179 15.96 -1.38 -24.46
C GLY A 179 15.64 0.06 -24.04
N ALA A 180 14.77 0.74 -24.77
CA ALA A 180 14.32 2.10 -24.44
C ALA A 180 13.56 2.16 -23.09
N ALA A 181 12.67 1.20 -22.82
CA ALA A 181 11.97 1.12 -21.54
C ALA A 181 12.93 0.85 -20.36
N THR A 182 13.93 -0.01 -20.58
CA THR A 182 14.99 -0.31 -19.61
C THR A 182 15.79 0.94 -19.28
N ALA A 183 16.25 1.67 -20.30
CA ALA A 183 17.01 2.91 -20.11
C ALA A 183 16.21 3.97 -19.34
N GLN A 184 14.93 4.15 -19.66
CA GLN A 184 14.06 5.08 -18.93
C GLN A 184 13.86 4.67 -17.47
N ALA A 185 13.71 3.38 -17.19
CA ALA A 185 13.58 2.88 -15.83
C ALA A 185 14.84 3.17 -15.01
N ILE A 186 16.02 2.88 -15.56
CA ILE A 186 17.31 3.19 -14.92
C ILE A 186 17.45 4.68 -14.67
N GLU A 187 17.18 5.53 -15.66
CA GLU A 187 17.28 6.99 -15.52
C GLU A 187 16.38 7.53 -14.38
N ARG A 188 15.15 7.02 -14.27
CA ARG A 188 14.22 7.40 -13.20
C ARG A 188 14.77 7.02 -11.82
N TRP A 189 15.34 5.84 -11.67
CA TRP A 189 15.95 5.40 -10.42
C TRP A 189 17.21 6.20 -10.10
N SER A 190 18.08 6.48 -11.09
CA SER A 190 19.26 7.32 -10.91
C SER A 190 18.92 8.71 -10.36
N LYS A 191 17.81 9.30 -10.81
CA LYS A 191 17.33 10.61 -10.31
C LYS A 191 16.85 10.58 -8.86
N GLN A 192 16.46 9.41 -8.35
CA GLN A 192 16.00 9.23 -6.98
C GLN A 192 17.10 8.71 -6.04
N PHE A 193 18.24 8.31 -6.59
CA PHE A 193 19.32 7.71 -5.81
C PHE A 193 19.91 8.72 -4.82
N ASP A 194 20.13 8.27 -3.59
CA ASP A 194 20.85 9.02 -2.56
C ASP A 194 22.32 8.59 -2.53
N PRO A 195 23.26 9.44 -3.00
CA PRO A 195 24.67 9.11 -3.06
C PRO A 195 25.39 9.17 -1.70
N VAL A 196 24.72 9.62 -0.63
CA VAL A 196 25.29 9.67 0.73
C VAL A 196 25.00 8.35 1.45
N TYR A 197 23.73 7.97 1.53
CA TYR A 197 23.29 6.82 2.34
C TYR A 197 22.89 5.59 1.52
N GLY A 198 22.89 5.67 0.19
CA GLY A 198 22.30 4.66 -0.68
C GLY A 198 20.76 4.64 -0.61
N GLY A 199 20.15 3.78 -1.42
CA GLY A 199 18.70 3.70 -1.57
C GLY A 199 18.12 4.83 -2.43
N PHE A 200 16.79 4.84 -2.55
CA PHE A 200 16.07 5.71 -3.48
C PHE A 200 14.96 6.50 -2.78
N GLY A 201 14.87 7.79 -3.06
CA GLY A 201 13.87 8.69 -2.49
C GLY A 201 14.22 9.23 -1.09
N PRO A 202 13.30 9.99 -0.47
CA PRO A 202 13.50 10.55 0.87
C PRO A 202 13.40 9.49 1.97
N ALA A 203 13.92 9.80 3.16
CA ALA A 203 13.76 8.96 4.35
C ALA A 203 12.31 8.96 4.87
N PRO A 204 11.84 7.85 5.51
CA PRO A 204 12.54 6.57 5.66
C PRO A 204 12.51 5.74 4.36
N LYS A 205 13.63 5.06 4.05
CA LYS A 205 13.78 4.24 2.83
C LYS A 205 13.59 2.77 3.14
N PHE A 206 12.94 2.03 2.24
CA PHE A 206 12.73 0.59 2.35
C PHE A 206 13.56 -0.18 1.30
N PRO A 207 14.01 -1.42 1.59
CA PRO A 207 14.76 -2.25 0.64
C PRO A 207 13.98 -2.56 -0.64
N PRO A 208 14.40 -2.06 -1.82
CA PRO A 208 13.68 -2.31 -3.06
C PRO A 208 14.29 -3.51 -3.79
N ALA A 209 14.13 -4.71 -3.21
CA ALA A 209 14.84 -5.92 -3.65
C ALA A 209 14.66 -6.23 -5.16
N THR A 210 13.44 -6.10 -5.69
CA THR A 210 13.16 -6.32 -7.12
C THR A 210 13.86 -5.29 -8.00
N THR A 211 13.85 -4.02 -7.60
CA THR A 211 14.56 -2.95 -8.30
C THR A 211 16.05 -3.18 -8.30
N LEU A 212 16.65 -3.51 -7.14
CA LEU A 212 18.08 -3.79 -7.03
C LEU A 212 18.48 -4.98 -7.91
N ARG A 213 17.66 -6.05 -7.94
CA ARG A 213 17.91 -7.20 -8.81
C ARG A 213 17.84 -6.82 -10.29
N PHE A 214 16.87 -6.01 -10.69
CA PHE A 214 16.75 -5.51 -12.06
C PHE A 214 17.95 -4.63 -12.45
N MET A 215 18.32 -3.67 -11.60
CA MET A 215 19.46 -2.77 -11.83
C MET A 215 20.79 -3.54 -11.87
N MET A 216 20.96 -4.56 -11.03
CA MET A 216 22.13 -5.43 -11.05
C MET A 216 22.24 -6.23 -12.36
N ALA A 217 21.11 -6.75 -12.86
CA ALA A 217 21.08 -7.43 -14.16
C ALA A 217 21.40 -6.48 -15.32
N HIS A 218 20.87 -5.25 -15.29
CA HIS A 218 21.20 -4.21 -16.26
C HIS A 218 22.70 -3.85 -16.22
N ALA A 219 23.23 -3.56 -15.03
CA ALA A 219 24.64 -3.21 -14.85
C ALA A 219 25.57 -4.29 -15.38
N HIS A 220 25.27 -5.56 -15.12
CA HIS A 220 26.06 -6.68 -15.63
C HIS A 220 25.97 -6.84 -17.16
N THR A 221 24.78 -6.67 -17.74
CA THR A 221 24.56 -6.89 -19.18
C THR A 221 25.05 -5.73 -20.05
N GLN A 222 25.06 -4.51 -19.53
CA GLN A 222 25.47 -3.30 -20.26
C GLN A 222 26.86 -2.77 -19.84
N ASP A 223 27.54 -3.45 -18.91
CA ASP A 223 28.79 -2.97 -18.30
C ASP A 223 28.67 -1.54 -17.72
N ASP A 224 27.51 -1.24 -17.13
CA ASP A 224 27.20 0.08 -16.57
C ASP A 224 27.69 0.19 -15.12
N ALA A 225 28.91 0.69 -14.98
CA ALA A 225 29.56 0.95 -13.69
C ALA A 225 28.77 1.91 -12.79
N THR A 226 28.01 2.85 -13.35
CA THR A 226 27.22 3.82 -12.56
C THR A 226 26.06 3.10 -11.88
N THR A 227 25.32 2.30 -12.64
CA THR A 227 24.23 1.48 -12.09
C THR A 227 24.76 0.46 -11.09
N GLN A 228 25.90 -0.16 -11.36
CA GLN A 228 26.56 -1.06 -10.42
C GLN A 228 26.88 -0.37 -9.09
N GLN A 229 27.45 0.82 -9.13
CA GLN A 229 27.80 1.59 -7.93
C GLN A 229 26.55 1.91 -7.09
N MET A 230 25.45 2.35 -7.72
CA MET A 230 24.20 2.64 -7.01
C MET A 230 23.64 1.41 -6.30
N VAL A 231 23.70 0.24 -6.95
CA VAL A 231 23.27 -1.03 -6.35
C VAL A 231 24.15 -1.40 -5.16
N LEU A 232 25.47 -1.39 -5.32
CA LEU A 232 26.41 -1.75 -4.25
C LEU A 232 26.28 -0.84 -3.05
N GLN A 233 26.24 0.48 -3.25
CA GLN A 233 26.10 1.43 -2.15
C GLN A 233 24.76 1.26 -1.41
N THR A 234 23.68 0.92 -2.12
CA THR A 234 22.40 0.59 -1.48
C THR A 234 22.50 -0.71 -0.67
N LEU A 235 23.17 -1.74 -1.19
CA LEU A 235 23.37 -3.01 -0.48
C LEU A 235 24.29 -2.83 0.75
N ASP A 236 25.32 -1.99 0.66
CA ASP A 236 26.20 -1.66 1.78
C ASP A 236 25.43 -0.91 2.87
N GLY A 237 24.62 0.09 2.50
CA GLY A 237 23.75 0.80 3.43
C GLY A 237 22.71 -0.12 4.09
N MET A 238 22.21 -1.10 3.35
CA MET A 238 21.34 -2.15 3.87
C MET A 238 22.06 -3.07 4.88
N ALA A 239 23.28 -3.50 4.56
CA ALA A 239 24.07 -4.40 5.39
C ALA A 239 24.60 -3.73 6.67
N GLN A 240 24.97 -2.45 6.58
CA GLN A 240 25.49 -1.66 7.70
C GLN A 240 24.37 -1.01 8.53
N GLY A 241 23.14 -1.00 8.02
CA GLY A 241 21.96 -0.48 8.72
C GLY A 241 21.40 -1.44 9.77
N GLY A 242 20.42 -0.96 10.53
CA GLY A 242 19.76 -1.73 11.60
C GLY A 242 18.80 -2.82 11.14
N MET A 243 18.94 -3.34 9.91
CA MET A 243 18.11 -4.45 9.43
C MET A 243 18.54 -5.81 9.98
N TYR A 244 19.81 -5.93 10.36
CA TYR A 244 20.32 -7.11 11.05
C TYR A 244 20.44 -6.80 12.53
N ASP A 245 19.91 -7.68 13.38
CA ASP A 245 20.24 -7.66 14.80
C ASP A 245 21.67 -8.17 14.99
N CYS A 246 22.61 -7.23 15.10
CA CYS A 246 24.02 -7.52 15.32
C CYS A 246 24.33 -7.99 16.76
N ILE A 247 23.32 -8.06 17.66
CA ILE A 247 23.49 -8.35 19.10
C ILE A 247 23.00 -9.77 19.47
N GLY A 248 22.62 -10.60 18.49
CA GLY A 248 22.39 -12.03 18.74
C GLY A 248 21.18 -12.34 19.63
N GLY A 249 20.21 -11.43 19.71
CA GLY A 249 18.93 -11.62 20.37
C GLY A 249 17.87 -12.09 19.38
N ALA A 250 18.03 -13.31 18.86
CA ALA A 250 17.06 -14.09 18.09
C ALA A 250 15.81 -13.33 17.53
N ALA A 251 15.79 -13.09 16.21
CA ALA A 251 14.59 -13.27 15.40
C ALA A 251 14.92 -13.36 13.90
N LEU A 252 14.56 -14.50 13.30
CA LEU A 252 13.42 -14.56 12.39
C LEU A 252 12.49 -15.66 12.91
#